data_AF-A0A377ZP90-F1
#
_entry.id   AF-A0A377ZP90-F1
#
_cell.length_a   1.000
_cell.length_b   1.000
_cell.length_c   1.000
_cell.angle_alpha   90.00
_cell.angle_beta   90.00
_cell.angle_gamma   90.00
#
_symmetry.space_group_name_H-M   'P 1'
#
loop_
_entity.id
_entity.type
_entity.pdbx_description
1 polymer ?
#
loop_
_entity_poly.entity_id
_entity_poly.type
_entity_poly.pdbx_seq_one_letter_code
_entity_poly.pdbx_strand_id
1 'polypeptide(L)'
;MEQEYGKPGEKFTAAEFRAKCREYAAEQIDGQRKDFIRLGVLGDWSHPYLTMDFKTEANIIRALGKIIGNGHLHKGAKPVHWCVDCRSALAEAEVEYYDKTSPSIDVAFHAVDKAAVLAKFGVADVNGPVSLVIWTTTPWTLPANRAISLSPEFDYALVQVDGQALILAKDLVESVMKRVGATDYTILAAVQGSELELMRFKHPFLDFDVPAILGDPRDAGCRYRCGAYRWRPRSGRLHHQPEIRSGNRQPGWPGRRLPAWHLAVSGRH
;
A
#
# COMPACT_ATOMS: atom_id res chain seq x y z
N MET A 1 -10.13 -24.01 19.79
CA MET A 1 -11.04 -24.07 18.60
C MET A 1 -10.34 -24.24 17.26
N GLU A 2 -9.88 -23.22 16.53
CA GLU A 2 -9.26 -23.47 15.19
C GLU A 2 -8.01 -24.35 15.27
N GLN A 3 -7.23 -24.24 16.36
CA GLN A 3 -6.08 -25.09 16.64
C GLN A 3 -6.47 -26.55 17.01
N GLU A 4 -7.66 -26.79 17.55
CA GLU A 4 -8.10 -28.10 18.02
C GLU A 4 -9.01 -28.82 17.01
N TYR A 5 -9.85 -28.06 16.28
CA TYR A 5 -10.91 -28.59 15.42
C TYR A 5 -10.73 -28.22 13.94
N GLY A 6 -9.74 -27.39 13.59
CA GLY A 6 -9.46 -26.96 12.21
C GLY A 6 -10.37 -25.83 11.72
N LYS A 7 -10.27 -25.51 10.41
CA LYS A 7 -11.04 -24.41 9.77
C LYS A 7 -12.41 -24.88 9.26
N PRO A 8 -13.41 -23.98 9.19
CA PRO A 8 -14.71 -24.29 8.60
C PRO A 8 -14.58 -24.74 7.13
N GLY A 9 -15.28 -25.80 6.74
CA GLY A 9 -15.32 -26.29 5.35
C GLY A 9 -14.31 -27.39 4.99
N GLU A 10 -13.39 -27.76 5.88
CA GLU A 10 -12.49 -28.92 5.66
C GLU A 10 -13.02 -30.21 6.30
N LYS A 11 -13.49 -30.15 7.56
CA LYS A 11 -14.01 -31.31 8.31
C LYS A 11 -15.44 -31.15 8.83
N PHE A 12 -15.94 -29.92 8.88
CA PHE A 12 -17.25 -29.57 9.43
C PHE A 12 -17.97 -28.59 8.52
N THR A 13 -19.30 -28.67 8.50
CA THR A 13 -20.12 -27.61 7.91
C THR A 13 -20.01 -26.32 8.73
N ALA A 14 -20.31 -25.18 8.12
CA ALA A 14 -20.27 -23.90 8.81
C ALA A 14 -21.27 -23.83 10.00
N ALA A 15 -22.38 -24.57 9.95
CA ALA A 15 -23.35 -24.61 11.03
C ALA A 15 -22.82 -25.41 12.25
N GLU A 16 -22.28 -26.60 12.00
CA GLU A 16 -21.68 -27.45 13.03
C GLU A 16 -20.48 -26.77 13.69
N PHE A 17 -19.64 -26.11 12.90
CA PHE A 17 -18.51 -25.34 13.41
C PHE A 17 -18.96 -24.22 14.37
N ARG A 18 -19.99 -23.45 14.00
CA ARG A 18 -20.53 -22.39 14.88
C ARG A 18 -21.15 -22.96 16.16
N ALA A 19 -21.81 -24.12 16.09
CA ALA A 19 -22.35 -24.79 17.28
C ALA A 19 -21.22 -25.18 18.23
N LYS A 20 -20.15 -25.80 17.71
CA LYS A 20 -18.95 -26.13 18.49
C LYS A 20 -18.27 -24.90 19.10
N CYS A 21 -18.18 -23.79 18.36
CA CYS A 21 -17.68 -22.53 18.91
C CYS A 21 -18.51 -22.00 20.08
N ARG A 22 -19.84 -22.15 20.05
CA ARG A 22 -20.72 -21.75 21.16
C ARG A 22 -20.54 -22.66 22.37
N GLU A 23 -20.41 -23.97 22.17
CA GLU A 23 -20.13 -24.94 23.24
C GLU A 23 -18.82 -24.60 23.95
N TYR A 24 -17.73 -24.43 23.20
CA TYR A 24 -16.43 -24.05 23.75
C TYR A 24 -16.48 -22.71 24.49
N ALA A 25 -17.14 -21.70 23.92
CA ALA A 25 -17.26 -20.41 24.58
C ALA A 25 -18.01 -20.51 25.91
N ALA A 26 -19.07 -21.34 25.99
CA ALA A 26 -19.81 -21.57 27.23
C ALA A 26 -18.93 -22.20 28.32
N GLU A 27 -18.12 -23.21 27.96
CA GLU A 27 -17.16 -23.83 28.89
C GLU A 27 -16.17 -22.81 29.46
N GLN A 28 -15.61 -21.95 28.59
CA GLN A 28 -14.67 -20.91 29.02
C GLN A 28 -15.32 -19.83 29.91
N ILE A 29 -16.57 -19.46 29.62
CA ILE A 29 -17.33 -18.52 30.44
C ILE A 29 -17.56 -19.09 31.85
N ASP A 30 -17.94 -20.36 31.96
CA ASP A 30 -18.19 -20.99 33.25
C ASP A 30 -16.90 -21.17 34.06
N GLY A 31 -15.77 -21.47 33.40
CA GLY A 31 -14.46 -21.48 34.03
C GLY A 31 -14.10 -20.11 34.63
N GLN A 32 -14.10 -19.07 33.79
CA GLN A 32 -13.78 -17.70 34.21
C GLN A 32 -14.73 -17.20 35.31
N ARG A 33 -16.03 -17.51 35.21
CA ARG A 33 -17.04 -17.16 36.23
C ARG A 33 -16.66 -17.70 37.61
N LYS A 34 -16.29 -18.98 37.69
CA LYS A 34 -15.90 -19.62 38.97
C LYS A 34 -14.67 -18.93 39.57
N ASP A 35 -13.70 -18.60 38.74
CA ASP A 35 -12.47 -17.94 39.18
C ASP A 35 -12.73 -16.50 39.66
N PHE A 36 -13.57 -15.74 38.96
CA PHE A 36 -13.95 -14.39 39.40
C PHE A 36 -14.76 -14.39 40.70
N ILE A 37 -15.67 -15.34 40.89
CA ILE A 37 -16.40 -15.52 42.17
C ILE A 37 -15.41 -15.84 43.29
N ARG A 38 -14.42 -16.72 43.03
CA ARG A 38 -13.37 -17.08 43.98
C ARG A 38 -12.50 -15.89 44.37
N LEU A 39 -12.25 -14.96 43.45
CA LEU A 39 -11.53 -13.71 43.70
C LEU A 39 -12.37 -12.68 44.49
N GLY A 40 -13.63 -12.96 44.79
CA GLY A 40 -14.52 -12.08 45.54
C GLY A 40 -15.14 -10.96 44.70
N VAL A 41 -15.16 -11.08 43.37
CA VAL A 41 -15.79 -10.09 42.50
C VAL A 41 -17.31 -10.17 42.61
N LEU A 42 -17.93 -9.05 42.97
CA LEU A 42 -19.39 -8.92 43.06
C LEU A 42 -19.98 -8.58 41.68
N GLY A 43 -20.95 -9.39 41.24
CA GLY A 43 -21.65 -9.20 39.97
C GLY A 43 -22.85 -10.12 39.84
N ASP A 44 -23.74 -9.84 38.87
CA ASP A 44 -24.82 -10.75 38.52
C ASP A 44 -24.28 -11.88 37.63
N TRP A 45 -23.80 -12.94 38.29
CA TRP A 45 -23.28 -14.13 37.63
C TRP A 45 -24.39 -15.02 37.05
N SER A 46 -25.65 -14.80 37.43
CA SER A 46 -26.81 -15.55 36.94
C SER A 46 -27.33 -15.03 35.60
N HIS A 47 -27.16 -13.73 35.33
CA HIS A 47 -27.54 -13.09 34.07
C HIS A 47 -26.37 -12.29 33.45
N PRO A 48 -25.25 -12.94 33.07
CA PRO A 48 -24.14 -12.24 32.45
C PRO A 48 -24.51 -11.75 31.04
N TYR A 49 -23.96 -10.60 30.65
CA TYR A 49 -24.02 -10.15 29.26
C TYR A 49 -23.13 -11.04 28.39
N LEU A 50 -23.73 -11.71 27.41
CA LEU A 50 -23.02 -12.53 26.44
C LEU A 50 -23.22 -11.96 25.04
N THR A 51 -22.12 -11.78 24.30
CA THR A 51 -22.16 -11.31 22.90
C THR A 51 -22.85 -12.30 21.97
N MET A 52 -22.84 -13.58 22.32
CA MET A 52 -23.50 -14.65 21.58
C MET A 52 -25.00 -14.79 21.92
N ASP A 53 -25.52 -14.07 22.91
CA ASP A 53 -26.95 -14.12 23.22
C ASP A 53 -27.77 -13.56 22.05
N PHE A 54 -28.88 -14.23 21.69
CA PHE A 54 -29.71 -13.87 20.55
C PHE A 54 -30.26 -12.44 20.68
N LYS A 55 -30.53 -11.99 21.92
CA LYS A 55 -30.96 -10.60 22.17
C LYS A 55 -29.86 -9.61 21.81
N THR A 56 -28.61 -9.91 22.16
CA THR A 56 -27.44 -9.10 21.84
C THR A 56 -27.19 -9.06 20.33
N GLU A 57 -27.17 -10.22 19.67
CA GLU A 57 -27.02 -10.33 18.21
C GLU A 57 -28.10 -9.52 17.47
N ALA A 58 -29.36 -9.63 17.89
CA ALA A 58 -30.45 -8.84 17.33
C ALA A 58 -30.25 -7.32 17.52
N ASN A 59 -29.72 -6.90 18.67
CA ASN A 59 -29.42 -5.49 18.92
C ASN A 59 -28.26 -4.98 18.06
N ILE A 60 -27.23 -5.78 17.81
CA ILE A 60 -26.13 -5.45 16.90
C ILE A 60 -26.68 -5.21 15.49
N ILE A 61 -27.57 -6.07 15.01
CA ILE A 61 -28.22 -5.90 13.69
C ILE A 61 -29.07 -4.63 13.64
N ARG A 62 -29.85 -4.32 14.70
CA ARG A 62 -30.61 -3.07 14.78
C ARG A 62 -29.72 -1.83 14.76
N ALA A 63 -28.59 -1.88 15.47
CA ALA A 63 -27.61 -0.79 15.48
C ALA A 63 -26.99 -0.59 14.09
N LEU A 64 -26.59 -1.68 13.42
CA LEU A 64 -26.10 -1.64 12.04
C LEU A 64 -27.16 -1.04 11.10
N GLY A 65 -28.44 -1.41 11.24
CA GLY A 65 -29.53 -0.84 10.47
C GLY A 65 -29.65 0.69 10.61
N LYS A 66 -29.45 1.23 11.81
CA LYS A 66 -29.42 2.69 12.04
C LYS A 66 -28.23 3.35 11.35
N ILE A 67 -27.04 2.74 11.40
CA ILE A 67 -25.82 3.24 10.74
C ILE A 67 -26.03 3.30 9.22
N ILE A 68 -26.66 2.27 8.65
CA ILE A 68 -27.02 2.23 7.23
C ILE A 68 -28.05 3.31 6.90
N GLY A 69 -29.10 3.44 7.72
CA GLY A 69 -30.14 4.47 7.55
C GLY A 69 -29.59 5.90 7.59
N ASN A 70 -28.52 6.13 8.36
CA ASN A 70 -27.81 7.41 8.43
C ASN A 70 -26.78 7.62 7.29
N GLY A 71 -26.64 6.67 6.36
CA GLY A 71 -25.75 6.79 5.21
C GLY A 71 -24.26 6.61 5.51
N HIS A 72 -23.90 6.03 6.67
CA HIS A 72 -22.51 5.83 7.07
C HIS A 72 -21.87 4.52 6.55
N LEU A 73 -22.61 3.71 5.79
CA LEU A 73 -22.09 2.49 5.16
C LEU A 73 -21.91 2.69 3.65
N HIS A 74 -20.68 2.48 3.17
CA HIS A 74 -20.36 2.55 1.75
C HIS A 74 -19.67 1.27 1.28
N LYS A 75 -20.10 0.79 0.11
CA LYS A 75 -19.44 -0.33 -0.58
C LYS A 75 -18.41 0.23 -1.56
N GLY A 76 -17.16 -0.17 -1.39
CA GLY A 76 -16.06 0.24 -2.26
C GLY A 76 -14.91 -0.76 -2.23
N ALA A 77 -13.90 -0.51 -3.06
CA ALA A 77 -12.65 -1.25 -3.04
C ALA A 77 -11.57 -0.34 -2.45
N LYS A 78 -10.88 -0.82 -1.41
CA LYS A 78 -9.76 -0.13 -0.77
C LYS A 78 -8.70 -1.17 -0.41
N PRO A 79 -7.40 -0.88 -0.58
CA PRO A 79 -6.34 -1.71 -0.02
C PRO A 79 -6.49 -1.78 1.50
N VAL A 80 -6.57 -2.99 2.04
CA VAL A 80 -6.68 -3.28 3.47
C VAL A 80 -5.54 -4.23 3.88
N HIS A 81 -5.20 -4.25 5.16
CA HIS A 81 -4.33 -5.30 5.69
C HIS A 81 -5.04 -6.63 5.51
N TRP A 82 -4.33 -7.62 4.97
CA TRP A 82 -4.90 -8.93 4.66
C TRP A 82 -4.01 -10.02 5.27
N CYS A 83 -4.60 -10.85 6.11
CA CYS A 83 -3.93 -12.03 6.62
C CYS A 83 -4.16 -13.20 5.67
N VAL A 84 -3.08 -13.78 5.14
CA VAL A 84 -3.16 -14.93 4.23
C VAL A 84 -3.63 -16.18 4.98
N ASP A 85 -3.25 -16.32 6.25
CA ASP A 85 -3.62 -17.47 7.07
C ASP A 85 -5.10 -17.43 7.47
N CYS A 86 -5.57 -16.28 7.99
CA CYS A 86 -6.97 -16.10 8.36
C CYS A 86 -7.89 -15.91 7.13
N ARG A 87 -7.32 -15.59 5.96
CA ARG A 87 -8.05 -15.25 4.73
C ARG A 87 -9.09 -14.14 4.96
N SER A 88 -8.72 -13.15 5.76
CA SER A 88 -9.59 -12.03 6.14
C SER A 88 -8.82 -10.71 6.11
N ALA A 89 -9.58 -9.64 5.93
CA ALA A 89 -9.09 -8.29 6.18
C ALA A 89 -8.91 -8.08 7.69
N LEU A 90 -7.86 -7.33 8.04
CA LEU A 90 -7.57 -6.91 9.41
C LEU A 90 -7.80 -5.41 9.58
N ALA A 91 -8.32 -5.03 10.73
CA ALA A 91 -8.38 -3.64 11.17
C ALA A 91 -6.99 -3.17 11.61
N GLU A 92 -6.76 -1.85 11.59
CA GLU A 92 -5.46 -1.28 11.99
C GLU A 92 -5.10 -1.59 13.44
N ALA A 93 -6.11 -1.69 14.32
CA ALA A 93 -5.95 -2.09 15.72
C ALA A 93 -5.52 -3.56 15.91
N GLU A 94 -5.66 -4.41 14.88
CA GLU A 94 -5.26 -5.82 14.91
C GLU A 94 -3.85 -6.04 14.34
N VAL A 95 -3.19 -4.97 13.88
CA VAL A 95 -1.86 -5.07 13.28
C VAL A 95 -0.79 -4.95 14.36
N GLU A 96 -0.02 -6.01 14.52
CA GLU A 96 1.16 -6.05 15.37
C GLU A 96 2.44 -5.96 14.53
N TYR A 97 3.45 -5.27 15.08
CA TYR A 97 4.73 -5.05 14.40
C TYR A 97 5.80 -6.00 14.93
N TYR A 98 6.53 -6.60 13.99
CA TYR A 98 7.64 -7.49 14.26
C TYR A 98 8.80 -7.16 13.33
N ASP A 99 10.03 -7.31 13.83
CA ASP A 99 11.21 -7.13 13.00
C ASP A 99 11.31 -8.25 11.95
N LYS A 100 11.48 -7.83 10.70
CA LYS A 100 11.60 -8.75 9.57
C LYS A 100 12.66 -8.28 8.59
N THR A 101 13.66 -9.12 8.38
CA THR A 101 14.62 -8.92 7.29
C THR A 101 13.91 -9.15 5.96
N SER A 102 13.90 -8.10 5.12
CA SER A 102 13.26 -8.13 3.80
C SER A 102 14.31 -7.91 2.70
N PRO A 103 14.18 -8.57 1.54
CA PRO A 103 15.05 -8.30 0.40
C PRO A 103 14.82 -6.87 -0.08
N SER A 104 15.89 -6.17 -0.42
CA SER A 104 15.83 -4.84 -1.01
C SER A 104 16.53 -4.85 -2.35
N ILE A 105 15.84 -4.38 -3.39
CA ILE A 105 16.35 -4.39 -4.76
C ILE A 105 16.20 -3.01 -5.41
N ASP A 106 17.17 -2.68 -6.26
CA ASP A 106 17.11 -1.55 -7.19
C ASP A 106 16.76 -2.09 -8.58
N VAL A 107 15.82 -1.45 -9.26
CA VAL A 107 15.31 -1.92 -10.56
C VAL A 107 15.34 -0.77 -11.55
N ALA A 108 16.04 -0.97 -12.67
CA ALA A 108 16.13 -0.02 -13.76
C ALA A 108 14.96 -0.18 -14.75
N PHE A 109 14.28 0.91 -15.05
CA PHE A 109 13.22 1.00 -16.06
C PHE A 109 13.77 1.75 -17.27
N HIS A 110 13.97 1.07 -18.39
CA HIS A 110 14.54 1.67 -19.60
C HIS A 110 13.59 2.69 -20.23
N ALA A 111 14.10 3.85 -20.64
CA ALA A 111 13.32 4.83 -21.39
C ALA A 111 12.84 4.23 -22.72
N VAL A 112 11.56 4.45 -23.05
CA VAL A 112 11.00 4.05 -24.35
C VAL A 112 11.58 4.93 -25.45
N ASP A 113 11.63 6.24 -25.20
CA ASP A 113 12.24 7.23 -26.07
C ASP A 113 13.45 7.87 -25.36
N LYS A 114 14.64 7.38 -25.73
CA LYS A 114 15.91 7.88 -25.20
C LYS A 114 16.11 9.36 -25.54
N ALA A 115 15.79 9.78 -26.76
CA ALA A 115 16.05 11.14 -27.22
C ALA A 115 15.15 12.15 -26.51
N ALA A 116 13.86 11.82 -26.31
CA ALA A 116 12.94 12.68 -25.56
C ALA A 116 13.38 12.88 -24.11
N VAL A 117 13.84 11.81 -23.45
CA VAL A 117 14.35 11.91 -22.08
C VAL A 117 15.63 12.75 -22.03
N LEU A 118 16.60 12.50 -22.92
CA LEU A 118 17.85 13.26 -22.96
C LEU A 118 17.65 14.75 -23.28
N ALA A 119 16.69 15.07 -24.14
CA ALA A 119 16.32 16.45 -24.46
C ALA A 119 15.89 17.23 -23.21
N LYS A 120 15.22 16.58 -22.25
CA LYS A 120 14.88 17.19 -20.96
C LYS A 120 16.09 17.55 -20.12
N PHE A 121 17.13 16.72 -20.18
CA PHE A 121 18.40 16.95 -19.50
C PHE A 121 19.35 17.91 -20.25
N GLY A 122 19.00 18.34 -21.47
CA GLY A 122 19.87 19.16 -22.32
C GLY A 122 21.14 18.43 -22.77
N VAL A 123 21.14 17.09 -22.78
CA VAL A 123 22.28 16.26 -23.16
C VAL A 123 22.08 15.72 -24.57
N ALA A 124 23.09 15.87 -25.43
CA ALA A 124 22.99 15.48 -26.84
C ALA A 124 22.97 13.95 -27.04
N ASP A 125 23.85 13.23 -26.34
CA ASP A 125 23.89 11.77 -26.34
C ASP A 125 24.56 11.23 -25.07
N VAL A 126 24.27 9.98 -24.75
CA VAL A 126 24.88 9.22 -23.65
C VAL A 126 25.22 7.81 -24.11
N ASN A 127 26.20 7.18 -23.47
CA ASN A 127 26.54 5.82 -23.80
C ASN A 127 25.49 4.85 -23.22
N GLY A 128 24.99 3.96 -24.07
CA GLY A 128 24.02 2.91 -23.70
C GLY A 128 22.58 3.37 -23.45
N PRO A 129 21.77 2.54 -22.75
CA PRO A 129 20.38 2.83 -22.46
C PRO A 129 20.24 3.87 -21.33
N VAL A 130 19.22 4.72 -21.42
CA VAL A 130 18.80 5.62 -20.34
C VAL A 130 17.75 4.91 -19.50
N SER A 131 17.94 4.85 -18.19
CA SER A 131 17.04 4.11 -17.30
C SER A 131 16.71 4.89 -16.04
N LEU A 132 15.45 4.89 -15.65
CA LEU A 132 15.00 5.43 -14.36
C LEU A 132 15.05 4.32 -13.30
N VAL A 133 15.78 4.55 -12.22
CA VAL A 133 15.97 3.53 -11.18
C VAL A 133 14.99 3.73 -10.04
N ILE A 134 14.25 2.67 -9.72
CA ILE A 134 13.42 2.62 -8.51
C ILE A 134 14.04 1.70 -7.47
N TRP A 135 13.65 1.91 -6.22
CA TRP A 135 13.97 0.99 -5.13
C TRP A 135 12.72 0.35 -4.54
N THR A 136 12.80 -0.92 -4.14
CA THR A 136 11.72 -1.59 -3.41
C THR A 136 12.19 -2.68 -2.46
N THR A 137 11.52 -2.80 -1.30
CA THR A 137 11.65 -3.93 -0.36
C THR A 137 10.65 -5.06 -0.62
N THR A 138 9.77 -4.88 -1.60
CA THR A 138 8.70 -5.84 -1.89
C THR A 138 8.75 -6.31 -3.34
N PRO A 139 9.77 -7.11 -3.74
CA PRO A 139 9.93 -7.53 -5.14
C PRO A 139 8.68 -8.19 -5.74
N TRP A 140 7.96 -8.99 -4.95
CA TRP A 140 6.73 -9.71 -5.35
C TRP A 140 5.66 -8.82 -5.95
N THR A 141 5.71 -7.54 -5.61
CA THR A 141 4.73 -6.60 -6.09
C THR A 141 5.04 -6.17 -7.51
N LEU A 142 6.29 -6.21 -8.01
CA LEU A 142 6.78 -5.64 -9.29
C LEU A 142 5.85 -5.85 -10.48
N PRO A 143 5.21 -7.02 -10.66
CA PRO A 143 4.30 -7.25 -11.80
C PRO A 143 3.08 -6.30 -11.85
N ALA A 144 2.59 -5.82 -10.71
CA ALA A 144 1.39 -4.98 -10.65
C ALA A 144 1.61 -3.49 -11.04
N ASN A 145 2.67 -3.15 -11.79
CA ASN A 145 3.17 -1.76 -11.83
C ASN A 145 2.33 -1.01 -12.84
N ARG A 146 1.96 0.22 -12.52
CA ARG A 146 1.25 1.05 -13.50
C ARG A 146 1.87 2.41 -13.74
N ALA A 147 2.75 2.89 -12.87
CA ALA A 147 3.50 4.13 -13.09
C ALA A 147 4.75 4.18 -12.20
N ILE A 148 5.66 5.09 -12.49
CA ILE A 148 6.78 5.45 -11.62
C ILE A 148 6.48 6.83 -11.03
N SER A 149 6.46 6.93 -9.71
CA SER A 149 6.19 8.17 -9.01
C SER A 149 7.48 8.91 -8.71
N LEU A 150 7.51 10.19 -9.06
CA LEU A 150 8.61 11.13 -8.81
C LEU A 150 8.09 12.28 -7.93
N SER A 151 8.89 12.77 -6.99
CA SER A 151 8.60 14.06 -6.36
C SER A 151 8.86 15.19 -7.36
N PRO A 152 7.92 16.15 -7.52
CA PRO A 152 8.12 17.32 -8.37
C PRO A 152 9.19 18.28 -7.85
N GLU A 153 9.49 18.25 -6.55
CA GLU A 153 10.40 19.21 -5.91
C GLU A 153 11.86 18.75 -5.92
N PHE A 154 12.11 17.46 -6.16
CA PHE A 154 13.45 16.90 -6.09
C PHE A 154 14.19 17.03 -7.42
N ASP A 155 15.50 17.24 -7.32
CA ASP A 155 16.41 17.19 -8.46
C ASP A 155 16.80 15.74 -8.75
N TYR A 156 16.64 15.35 -10.02
CA TYR A 156 17.07 14.06 -10.54
C TYR A 156 18.31 14.27 -11.41
N ALA A 157 19.37 13.56 -11.08
CA ALA A 157 20.62 13.53 -11.81
C ALA A 157 20.62 12.40 -12.85
N LEU A 158 21.11 12.70 -14.05
CA LEU A 158 21.47 11.73 -15.06
C LEU A 158 22.93 11.35 -14.85
N VAL A 159 23.18 10.09 -14.50
CA VAL A 159 24.50 9.58 -14.12
C VAL A 159 24.94 8.51 -15.09
N GLN A 160 26.10 8.71 -15.73
CA GLN A 160 26.75 7.71 -16.56
C GLN A 160 27.58 6.78 -15.66
N VAL A 161 27.32 5.47 -15.73
CA VAL A 161 28.05 4.42 -15.00
C VAL A 161 28.14 3.18 -15.89
N ASP A 162 29.29 2.53 -15.98
CA ASP A 162 29.50 1.26 -16.71
C ASP A 162 28.85 1.20 -18.12
N GLY A 163 28.90 2.30 -18.87
CA GLY A 163 28.33 2.37 -20.22
C GLY A 163 26.80 2.42 -20.29
N GLN A 164 26.10 2.73 -19.20
CA GLN A 164 24.66 3.03 -19.14
C GLN A 164 24.39 4.36 -18.42
N ALA A 165 23.25 4.97 -18.71
CA ALA A 165 22.84 6.22 -18.06
C ALA A 165 21.66 5.97 -17.12
N LEU A 166 21.82 6.32 -15.84
CA LEU A 166 20.84 6.11 -14.79
C LEU A 166 20.27 7.44 -14.30
N ILE A 167 18.96 7.52 -14.16
CA ILE A 167 18.27 8.65 -13.54
C ILE A 167 18.01 8.30 -12.07
N LEU A 168 18.55 9.12 -11.18
CA LEU A 168 18.52 8.96 -9.72
C LEU A 168 18.24 10.32 -9.07
N ALA A 169 17.62 10.34 -7.88
CA ALA A 169 17.64 11.59 -7.10
C ALA A 169 19.08 12.01 -6.78
N LYS A 170 19.39 13.29 -7.00
CA LYS A 170 20.73 13.87 -6.89
C LYS A 170 21.38 13.59 -5.54
N ASP A 171 20.64 13.78 -4.45
CA ASP A 171 21.12 13.59 -3.08
C ASP A 171 21.44 12.12 -2.75
N LEU A 172 20.94 11.18 -3.56
CA LEU A 172 21.04 9.74 -3.32
C LEU A 172 22.05 9.05 -4.22
N VAL A 173 22.62 9.75 -5.20
CA VAL A 173 23.58 9.20 -6.18
C VAL A 173 24.73 8.49 -5.45
N GLU A 174 25.40 9.16 -4.51
CA GLU A 174 26.54 8.58 -3.80
C GLU A 174 26.14 7.30 -3.02
N SER A 175 24.98 7.33 -2.35
CA SER A 175 24.48 6.20 -1.58
C SER A 175 24.13 4.98 -2.45
N VAL A 176 23.59 5.22 -3.65
CA VAL A 176 23.21 4.18 -4.60
C VAL A 176 24.47 3.60 -5.24
N MET A 177 25.42 4.43 -5.67
CA MET A 177 26.67 3.98 -6.28
C MET A 177 27.49 3.13 -5.31
N LYS A 178 27.57 3.53 -4.04
CA LYS A 178 28.21 2.72 -2.99
C LYS A 178 27.51 1.37 -2.77
N ARG A 179 26.18 1.32 -2.88
CA ARG A 179 25.39 0.08 -2.72
C ARG A 179 25.56 -0.88 -3.90
N VAL A 180 25.69 -0.33 -5.11
CA VAL A 180 25.92 -1.11 -6.34
C VAL A 180 27.40 -1.51 -6.49
N GLY A 181 28.31 -0.82 -5.80
CA GLY A 181 29.75 -1.04 -5.88
C GLY A 181 30.41 -0.37 -7.08
N ALA A 182 29.75 0.61 -7.69
CA ALA A 182 30.31 1.40 -8.78
C ALA A 182 31.24 2.49 -8.24
N THR A 183 32.52 2.43 -8.63
CA THR A 183 33.54 3.40 -8.23
C THR A 183 33.62 4.60 -9.18
N ASP A 184 33.39 4.36 -10.48
CA ASP A 184 33.52 5.37 -11.53
C ASP A 184 32.15 5.73 -12.09
N TYR A 185 31.67 6.93 -11.76
CA TYR A 185 30.43 7.48 -12.30
C TYR A 185 30.59 8.97 -12.60
N THR A 186 29.86 9.46 -13.60
CA THR A 186 29.87 10.88 -13.99
C THR A 186 28.45 11.41 -14.03
N ILE A 187 28.19 12.49 -13.30
CA ILE A 187 26.92 13.20 -13.37
C ILE A 187 26.95 14.09 -14.61
N LEU A 188 26.06 13.84 -15.56
CA LEU A 188 26.00 14.57 -16.84
C LEU A 188 25.15 15.84 -16.73
N ALA A 189 23.99 15.71 -16.09
CA ALA A 189 23.02 16.79 -15.94
C ALA A 189 22.08 16.51 -14.77
N ALA A 190 21.35 17.53 -14.32
CA ALA A 190 20.28 17.39 -13.34
C ALA A 190 19.06 18.20 -13.77
N VAL A 191 17.87 17.67 -13.53
CA VAL A 191 16.59 18.32 -13.83
C VAL A 191 15.64 18.15 -12.66
N GLN A 192 14.69 19.06 -12.53
CA GLN A 192 13.63 18.94 -11.56
C GLN A 192 12.66 17.81 -11.94
N GLY A 193 12.12 17.08 -10.97
CA GLY A 193 11.21 15.95 -11.21
C GLY A 193 9.95 16.30 -12.00
N SER A 194 9.49 17.55 -11.93
CA SER A 194 8.40 18.10 -12.74
C SER A 194 8.65 17.97 -14.25
N GLU A 195 9.91 18.08 -14.70
CA GLU A 195 10.27 18.00 -16.12
C GLU A 195 10.17 16.58 -16.70
N LEU A 196 10.20 15.57 -15.84
CA LEU A 196 10.13 14.16 -16.20
C LEU A 196 8.70 13.60 -16.20
N GLU A 197 7.69 14.45 -15.96
CA GLU A 197 6.28 14.04 -15.95
C GLU A 197 5.85 13.45 -17.30
N LEU A 198 5.07 12.37 -17.27
CA LEU A 198 4.53 11.62 -18.41
C LEU A 198 5.57 10.95 -19.33
N MET A 199 6.86 11.04 -19.02
CA MET A 199 7.90 10.27 -19.74
C MET A 199 7.62 8.77 -19.61
N ARG A 200 7.83 8.04 -20.71
CA ARG A 200 7.50 6.61 -20.79
C ARG A 200 8.73 5.74 -20.59
N PHE A 201 8.58 4.75 -19.73
CA PHE A 201 9.61 3.75 -19.45
C PHE A 201 9.05 2.35 -19.65
N LYS A 202 9.86 1.43 -20.18
CA LYS A 202 9.49 0.03 -20.34
C LYS A 202 9.45 -0.66 -18.98
N HIS A 203 8.43 -1.47 -18.76
CA HIS A 203 8.38 -2.34 -17.60
C HIS A 203 9.51 -3.38 -17.67
N PRO A 204 10.24 -3.66 -16.57
CA PRO A 204 11.49 -4.44 -16.59
C PRO A 204 11.35 -5.88 -17.09
N PHE A 205 10.15 -6.47 -17.00
CA PHE A 205 9.92 -7.87 -17.40
C PHE A 205 8.51 -8.13 -17.98
N LEU A 206 7.71 -7.09 -18.21
CA LEU A 206 6.38 -7.22 -18.84
C LEU A 206 6.37 -6.34 -20.09
N ASP A 207 5.65 -6.76 -21.12
CA ASP A 207 5.63 -6.06 -22.40
C ASP A 207 4.60 -4.92 -22.41
N PHE A 208 4.83 -3.91 -21.57
CA PHE A 208 4.09 -2.64 -21.60
C PHE A 208 4.91 -1.49 -21.01
N ASP A 209 4.51 -0.28 -21.35
CA ASP A 209 5.14 0.95 -20.88
C ASP A 209 4.42 1.52 -19.65
N VAL A 210 5.18 2.14 -18.77
CA VAL A 210 4.71 2.86 -17.58
C VAL A 210 5.08 4.34 -17.68
N PRO A 211 4.14 5.26 -17.40
CA PRO A 211 4.45 6.68 -17.32
C PRO A 211 5.12 7.03 -15.99
N ALA A 212 5.97 8.04 -16.01
CA ALA A 212 6.33 8.80 -14.82
C ALA A 212 5.18 9.74 -14.42
N ILE A 213 4.82 9.75 -13.13
CA ILE A 213 3.78 10.59 -12.54
C ILE A 213 4.35 11.35 -11.35
N LEU A 214 3.78 12.50 -11.05
CA LEU A 214 4.16 13.27 -9.86
C LEU A 214 3.43 12.75 -8.63
N GLY A 215 4.19 12.46 -7.57
CA GLY A 215 3.68 12.02 -6.26
C GLY A 215 3.84 13.10 -5.20
N ASP A 216 3.25 12.88 -4.02
CA ASP A 216 3.40 13.79 -2.89
C ASP A 216 4.86 13.72 -2.37
N PRO A 217 5.56 14.88 -2.19
CA PRO A 217 6.90 14.92 -1.61
C PRO A 217 7.02 14.25 -0.22
N ARG A 218 5.90 14.08 0.48
CA ARG A 218 5.85 13.45 1.80
C ARG A 218 5.90 11.94 1.78
N ASP A 219 5.79 11.30 0.61
CA ASP A 219 5.90 9.85 0.50
C ASP A 219 7.32 9.38 0.85
N ALA A 220 7.41 8.53 1.89
CA ALA A 220 8.69 8.05 2.44
C ALA A 220 9.58 7.33 1.42
N GLY A 221 9.00 6.77 0.35
CA GLY A 221 9.76 6.17 -0.76
C GLY A 221 10.58 7.18 -1.56
N CYS A 222 10.14 8.43 -1.59
CA CYS A 222 10.80 9.52 -2.29
C CYS A 222 12.01 10.06 -1.50
N ARG A 223 11.90 10.14 -0.17
CA ARG A 223 12.81 10.94 0.66
C ARG A 223 14.10 10.22 1.09
N TYR A 224 14.14 8.89 1.07
CA TYR A 224 15.20 8.14 1.77
C TYR A 224 15.96 7.11 0.94
N ARG A 225 15.74 6.97 -0.38
CA ARG A 225 16.53 5.98 -1.13
C ARG A 225 16.87 6.22 -2.59
N CYS A 226 15.90 6.34 -3.51
CA CYS A 226 16.22 6.57 -4.94
C CYS A 226 15.49 7.78 -5.54
N GLY A 227 14.65 8.49 -4.77
CA GLY A 227 13.84 9.59 -5.28
C GLY A 227 12.63 9.15 -6.12
N ALA A 228 12.70 7.99 -6.77
CA ALA A 228 11.60 7.40 -7.51
C ALA A 228 11.08 6.14 -6.81
N TYR A 229 9.76 6.01 -6.71
CA TYR A 229 9.13 4.78 -6.23
C TYR A 229 8.02 4.35 -7.18
N ARG A 230 7.69 3.07 -7.18
CA ARG A 230 6.72 2.55 -8.14
C ARG A 230 5.28 2.66 -7.63
N TRP A 231 4.39 3.11 -8.49
CA TRP A 231 2.97 3.26 -8.22
C TRP A 231 2.15 2.02 -8.56
N ARG A 232 1.15 1.73 -7.71
CA ARG A 232 0.28 0.53 -7.78
C ARG A 232 -1.12 0.83 -7.24
N PRO A 233 -2.17 0.67 -8.07
CA PRO A 233 -3.53 0.95 -7.62
C PRO A 233 -4.09 -0.09 -6.62
N ARG A 234 -3.54 -1.30 -6.57
CA ARG A 234 -4.10 -2.44 -5.80
C ARG A 234 -3.33 -2.81 -4.53
N SER A 235 -2.24 -2.11 -4.21
CA SER A 235 -1.41 -2.43 -3.04
C SER A 235 -0.84 -1.16 -2.42
N GLY A 236 -1.10 -0.93 -1.13
CA GLY A 236 -0.62 0.24 -0.37
C GLY A 236 -1.63 1.38 -0.31
N ARG A 237 -1.84 1.95 0.88
CA ARG A 237 -2.85 2.99 1.17
C ARG A 237 -2.52 4.31 0.45
N LEU A 238 -1.25 4.71 0.45
CA LEU A 238 -0.75 5.93 -0.20
C LEU A 238 -0.77 5.81 -1.74
N HIS A 239 -0.55 4.61 -2.28
CA HIS A 239 -0.57 4.36 -3.72
C HIS A 239 -1.97 4.30 -4.33
N HIS A 240 -3.05 4.38 -3.55
CA HIS A 240 -4.39 4.53 -4.10
C HIS A 240 -4.78 6.02 -4.29
N GLN A 241 -4.05 6.95 -3.65
CA GLN A 241 -4.44 8.36 -3.53
C GLN A 241 -3.57 9.41 -4.27
N PRO A 242 -2.70 9.12 -5.26
CA PRO A 242 -2.26 10.21 -6.11
C PRO A 242 -3.48 10.62 -6.94
N GLU A 243 -4.08 11.72 -6.53
CA GLU A 243 -5.05 12.47 -7.29
C GLU A 243 -4.41 12.73 -8.66
N ILE A 244 -4.90 12.05 -9.71
CA ILE A 244 -4.45 12.28 -11.08
C ILE A 244 -4.89 13.71 -11.43
N ARG A 245 -4.01 14.68 -11.13
CA ARG A 245 -4.21 16.11 -11.40
C ARG A 245 -3.97 16.48 -12.86
N SER A 246 -3.56 15.53 -13.70
CA SER A 246 -3.42 15.77 -15.14
C SER A 246 -4.80 15.81 -15.80
N GLY A 247 -5.29 17.03 -16.01
CA GLY A 247 -6.56 17.36 -16.65
C GLY A 247 -6.62 17.04 -18.15
N ASN A 248 -6.06 15.91 -18.60
CA ASN A 248 -6.20 15.46 -19.99
C ASN A 248 -6.85 14.06 -20.03
N ARG A 249 -8.14 14.04 -20.35
CA ARG A 249 -8.90 12.80 -20.58
C ARG A 249 -8.36 12.12 -21.84
N GLN A 250 -7.70 10.97 -21.68
CA GLN A 250 -7.61 10.00 -22.77
C GLN A 250 -8.80 9.01 -22.70
N PRO A 251 -9.41 8.66 -23.85
CA PRO A 251 -10.63 7.86 -23.89
C PRO A 251 -10.32 6.39 -23.56
N GLY A 252 -10.96 5.84 -22.53
CA GLY A 252 -10.82 4.43 -22.15
C GLY A 252 -11.08 4.11 -20.67
N TRP A 253 -11.21 5.12 -19.81
CA TRP A 253 -11.51 4.92 -18.39
C TRP A 253 -13.02 4.93 -18.13
N PRO A 254 -13.62 3.87 -17.54
CA PRO A 254 -15.00 3.90 -17.07
C PRO A 254 -15.09 4.72 -15.78
N GLY A 255 -15.10 6.04 -15.91
CA GLY A 255 -15.26 6.98 -14.81
C GLY A 255 -16.73 7.18 -14.45
N ARG A 256 -17.18 6.60 -13.33
CA ARG A 256 -18.31 7.17 -12.59
C ARG A 256 -17.76 8.30 -11.71
N ARG A 257 -18.32 9.50 -11.87
CA ARG A 257 -18.02 10.68 -11.03
C ARG A 257 -18.26 10.33 -9.55
N LEU A 258 -17.27 10.60 -8.70
CA LEU A 258 -17.50 10.81 -7.27
C LEU A 258 -17.64 12.32 -7.05
N PRO A 259 -18.59 12.79 -6.24
CA PRO A 259 -18.78 14.21 -5.97
C PRO A 259 -17.62 14.76 -5.13
N ALA A 260 -17.28 16.03 -5.40
CA ALA A 260 -16.27 16.79 -4.68
C ALA A 260 -16.64 16.93 -3.21
N TRP A 261 -15.73 16.57 -2.30
CA TRP A 261 -15.86 16.86 -0.88
C TRP A 261 -15.26 18.25 -0.60
N HIS A 262 -16.12 19.19 -0.18
CA HIS A 262 -15.68 20.47 0.38
C HIS A 262 -15.01 20.23 1.74
N LEU A 263 -13.73 20.58 1.86
CA LEU A 263 -13.04 20.68 3.15
C LEU A 263 -13.54 21.95 3.85
N ALA A 264 -14.34 21.79 4.91
CA ALA A 264 -14.63 22.86 5.84
C ALA A 264 -13.50 22.93 6.88
N VAL A 265 -12.67 23.97 6.79
CA VAL A 265 -11.74 24.38 7.85
C VAL A 265 -12.56 25.16 8.89
N SER A 266 -12.75 24.59 10.09
CA SER A 266 -13.20 25.38 11.24
C SER A 266 -12.05 25.53 12.23
N GLY A 267 -11.46 26.72 12.26
CA GLY A 267 -10.65 27.14 13.39
C GLY A 267 -11.53 27.55 14.57
N ARG A 268 -11.06 27.26 15.79
CA ARG A 268 -11.07 28.20 16.93
C ARG A 268 -10.28 27.61 18.12
N HIS A 269 -9.37 28.47 18.60
CA HIS A 269 -8.62 28.55 19.86
C HIS A 269 -8.04 27.29 20.50
#